data_AF-A8IA43-F1
#
_entry.id   AF-A8IA43-F1
#
_cell.length_a   1.000
_cell.length_b   1.000
_cell.length_c   1.000
_cell.angle_alpha   90.00
_cell.angle_beta   90.00
_cell.angle_gamma   90.00
#
_symmetry.space_group_name_H-M   'P 1'
#
loop_
_entity.id
_entity.type
_entity.pdbx_description
1 polymer ?
#
loop_
_entity_poly.entity_id
_entity_poly.type
_entity_poly.pdbx_seq_one_letter_code
_entity_poly.pdbx_strand_id
1 'polypeptide(L)'
;TAAVDLQASDYVAPIVLGNIDKIKALAAEKSLNIEGLNIIQPDTSDLKATLVEQFVERRKGKATEEQAQSLLNDVNYFGTMLVYAGHADGLVSGAAHSTADTVRPALQIIKTKPGVSKTSGVFFMIKEDQQFIFGDCAINPELAASDLAEIAVESAKTAQSFGM
;
A
#
# COMPACT_ATOMS: atom_id res chain seq x y z
N THR A 1 -3.45 -17.40 0.19
CA THR A 1 -2.22 -18.20 0.43
C THR A 1 -1.11 -17.31 0.93
N ALA A 2 -0.64 -16.31 0.16
CA ALA A 2 0.49 -15.45 0.54
C ALA A 2 0.44 -14.87 1.98
N ALA A 3 -0.71 -14.36 2.45
CA ALA A 3 -0.82 -13.85 3.82
C ALA A 3 -0.61 -14.96 4.89
N VAL A 4 -1.05 -16.18 4.64
CA VAL A 4 -0.81 -17.32 5.54
C VAL A 4 0.66 -17.73 5.51
N ASP A 5 1.25 -17.77 4.32
CA ASP A 5 2.66 -18.13 4.15
C ASP A 5 3.59 -17.11 4.85
N LEU A 6 3.27 -15.81 4.73
CA LEU A 6 4.01 -14.74 5.42
C LEU A 6 3.83 -14.80 6.94
N GLN A 7 2.61 -15.07 7.42
CA GLN A 7 2.33 -15.20 8.86
C GLN A 7 3.11 -16.35 9.52
N ALA A 8 3.45 -17.38 8.74
CA ALA A 8 4.28 -18.50 9.21
C ALA A 8 5.79 -18.19 9.23
N SER A 9 6.19 -16.99 8.78
CA SER A 9 7.57 -16.51 8.77
C SER A 9 7.79 -15.38 9.80
N ASP A 10 9.05 -15.07 10.09
CA ASP A 10 9.42 -13.99 11.02
C ASP A 10 9.78 -12.67 10.31
N TYR A 11 9.61 -12.61 8.98
CA TYR A 11 10.05 -11.45 8.19
C TYR A 11 9.00 -10.34 8.09
N VAL A 12 7.72 -10.71 7.98
CA VAL A 12 6.62 -9.78 7.74
C VAL A 12 5.38 -10.27 8.48
N ALA A 13 4.76 -9.38 9.26
CA ALA A 13 3.47 -9.64 9.92
C ALA A 13 2.31 -9.09 9.06
N PRO A 14 1.54 -9.95 8.37
CA PRO A 14 0.49 -9.48 7.48
C PRO A 14 -0.77 -9.02 8.23
N ILE A 15 -1.35 -7.92 7.76
CA ILE A 15 -2.68 -7.45 8.17
C ILE A 15 -3.62 -7.56 6.96
N VAL A 16 -4.66 -8.38 7.08
CA VAL A 16 -5.64 -8.59 5.99
C VAL A 16 -6.87 -7.72 6.24
N LEU A 17 -7.28 -6.96 5.23
CA LEU A 17 -8.44 -6.09 5.30
C LEU A 17 -9.63 -6.68 4.55
N GLY A 18 -10.81 -6.67 5.17
CA GLY A 18 -12.05 -7.06 4.51
C GLY A 18 -13.09 -7.64 5.47
N ASN A 19 -14.19 -8.11 4.90
CA ASN A 19 -15.25 -8.71 5.71
C ASN A 19 -14.79 -10.03 6.34
N ILE A 20 -14.85 -10.11 7.66
CA ILE A 20 -14.29 -11.22 8.44
C ILE A 20 -14.94 -12.55 8.05
N ASP A 21 -16.27 -12.59 7.92
CA ASP A 21 -17.01 -13.81 7.61
C ASP A 21 -16.70 -14.30 6.18
N LYS A 22 -16.61 -13.38 5.22
CA LYS A 22 -16.21 -13.71 3.84
C LYS A 22 -14.78 -14.23 3.76
N ILE A 23 -13.85 -13.64 4.51
CA ILE A 23 -12.45 -14.09 4.56
C ILE A 23 -12.38 -15.49 5.18
N LYS A 24 -13.08 -15.74 6.29
CA LYS A 24 -13.15 -17.06 6.93
C LYS A 24 -13.76 -18.11 6.00
N ALA A 25 -14.85 -17.78 5.32
CA ALA A 25 -15.49 -18.68 4.37
C ALA A 25 -14.55 -19.04 3.21
N LEU A 26 -13.86 -18.05 2.64
CA LEU A 26 -12.88 -18.27 1.57
C LEU A 26 -11.68 -19.09 2.05
N ALA A 27 -11.18 -18.84 3.27
CA ALA A 27 -10.09 -19.63 3.84
C ALA A 27 -10.49 -21.09 4.03
N ALA A 28 -11.70 -21.36 4.52
CA ALA A 28 -12.24 -22.70 4.66
C ALA A 28 -12.40 -23.40 3.30
N GLU A 29 -12.96 -22.71 2.30
CA GLU A 29 -13.07 -23.22 0.92
C GLU A 29 -11.69 -23.62 0.35
N LYS A 30 -10.66 -22.80 0.61
CA LYS A 30 -9.30 -23.03 0.14
C LYS A 30 -8.46 -23.91 1.07
N SER A 31 -9.03 -24.46 2.14
CA SER A 31 -8.32 -25.25 3.15
C SER A 31 -7.08 -24.54 3.73
N LEU A 32 -7.19 -23.23 3.98
CA LEU A 32 -6.12 -22.40 4.54
C LEU A 32 -6.31 -22.22 6.04
N ASN A 33 -5.26 -22.46 6.82
CA ASN A 33 -5.25 -22.09 8.24
C ASN A 33 -4.98 -20.59 8.37
N ILE A 34 -5.93 -19.85 8.93
CA ILE A 34 -5.82 -18.40 9.19
C ILE A 34 -5.83 -18.09 10.71
N GLU A 35 -5.59 -19.10 11.55
CA GLU A 35 -5.43 -18.90 12.99
C GLU A 35 -4.26 -17.95 13.26
N GLY A 36 -4.47 -16.96 14.14
CA GLY A 36 -3.46 -15.95 14.47
C GLY A 36 -3.28 -14.84 13.43
N LEU A 37 -3.88 -14.97 12.23
CA LEU A 37 -3.80 -13.92 11.20
C LEU A 37 -4.57 -12.68 11.65
N ASN A 38 -3.92 -11.51 11.58
CA ASN A 38 -4.58 -10.24 11.90
C ASN A 38 -5.53 -9.84 10.77
N ILE A 39 -6.84 -9.88 11.04
CA ILE A 39 -7.89 -9.53 10.08
C ILE A 39 -8.68 -8.35 10.62
N ILE A 40 -8.74 -7.26 9.85
CA ILE A 40 -9.48 -6.05 10.21
C ILE A 40 -10.59 -5.80 9.21
N GLN A 41 -11.81 -5.63 9.70
CA GLN A 41 -12.94 -5.17 8.90
C GLN A 41 -13.07 -3.65 9.05
N PRO A 42 -12.92 -2.86 7.97
CA PRO A 42 -12.89 -1.39 8.07
C PRO A 42 -14.11 -0.77 8.73
N ASP A 43 -15.31 -1.24 8.39
CA ASP A 43 -16.58 -0.64 8.83
C ASP A 43 -16.88 -0.83 10.32
N THR A 44 -16.37 -1.91 10.93
CA THR A 44 -16.53 -2.24 12.36
C THR A 44 -15.24 -2.09 13.17
N SER A 45 -14.18 -1.52 12.60
CA SER A 45 -12.91 -1.35 13.32
C SER A 45 -12.99 -0.24 14.36
N ASP A 46 -12.51 -0.50 15.57
CA ASP A 46 -12.37 0.51 16.63
C ASP A 46 -11.44 1.66 16.24
N LEU A 47 -10.50 1.43 15.31
CA LEU A 47 -9.60 2.46 14.80
C LEU A 47 -10.32 3.46 13.88
N LYS A 48 -11.48 3.09 13.33
CA LYS A 48 -12.13 3.86 12.26
C LYS A 48 -12.40 5.30 12.65
N ALA A 49 -12.91 5.55 13.86
CA ALA A 49 -13.23 6.90 14.32
C ALA A 49 -11.98 7.81 14.32
N THR A 50 -10.88 7.34 14.91
CA THR A 50 -9.60 8.08 14.93
C THR A 50 -9.01 8.27 13.54
N LEU A 51 -9.08 7.25 12.68
CA LEU A 51 -8.58 7.36 11.30
C LEU A 51 -9.41 8.34 10.46
N VAL A 52 -10.73 8.45 10.69
CA VAL A 52 -11.59 9.44 10.02
C VAL A 52 -11.15 10.86 10.37
N GLU A 53 -10.94 11.14 11.66
CA GLU A 53 -10.46 12.46 12.12
C GLU A 53 -9.11 12.82 11.48
N GLN A 54 -8.14 11.90 11.57
CA GLN A 54 -6.82 12.09 10.98
C GLN A 54 -6.86 12.27 9.46
N PHE A 55 -7.76 11.56 8.76
CA PHE A 55 -7.94 11.72 7.32
C PHE A 55 -8.48 13.12 6.99
N VAL A 56 -9.53 13.59 7.67
CA VAL A 56 -10.08 14.94 7.45
C VAL A 56 -9.00 16.01 7.66
N GLU A 57 -8.24 15.92 8.75
CA GLU A 57 -7.11 16.82 9.02
C GLU A 57 -6.08 16.74 7.89
N ARG A 58 -5.69 15.54 7.49
CA ARG A 58 -4.71 15.30 6.43
C ARG A 58 -5.15 15.87 5.09
N ARG A 59 -6.46 15.87 4.81
CA ARG A 59 -7.07 16.42 3.60
C ARG A 59 -7.22 17.94 3.63
N LYS A 60 -6.98 18.62 4.76
CA LYS A 60 -6.96 20.09 4.88
C LYS A 60 -8.22 20.75 4.31
N GLY A 61 -9.40 20.27 4.71
CA GLY A 61 -10.69 20.80 4.26
C GLY A 61 -11.15 20.33 2.87
N LYS A 62 -10.39 19.44 2.20
CA LYS A 62 -10.78 18.85 0.90
C LYS A 62 -11.70 17.62 1.04
N ALA A 63 -12.01 17.21 2.26
CA ALA A 63 -12.95 16.14 2.56
C ALA A 63 -13.74 16.52 3.81
N THR A 64 -15.06 16.30 3.78
CA THR A 64 -15.91 16.38 4.97
C THR A 64 -15.77 15.11 5.80
N GLU A 65 -16.22 15.15 7.05
CA GLU A 65 -16.25 13.96 7.92
C GLU A 65 -17.10 12.83 7.32
N GLU A 66 -18.27 13.15 6.77
CA GLU A 66 -19.15 12.17 6.10
C GLU A 66 -18.46 11.51 4.90
N GLN A 67 -17.74 12.29 4.09
CA GLN A 67 -16.95 11.77 2.98
C GLN A 67 -15.82 10.86 3.48
N ALA A 68 -15.15 11.25 4.56
CA ALA A 68 -14.10 10.46 5.19
C ALA A 68 -14.65 9.12 5.73
N GLN A 69 -15.78 9.14 6.46
CA GLN A 69 -16.44 7.93 6.96
C GLN A 69 -16.79 6.95 5.84
N SER A 70 -17.25 7.45 4.70
CA SER A 70 -17.55 6.64 3.52
C SER A 70 -16.29 6.09 2.85
N LEU A 71 -15.29 6.94 2.59
CA LEU A 71 -14.04 6.55 1.97
C LEU A 71 -13.27 5.52 2.79
N LEU A 72 -13.29 5.63 4.13
CA LEU A 72 -12.60 4.68 5.01
C LEU A 72 -13.33 3.33 5.15
N ASN A 73 -14.45 3.10 4.46
CA ASN A 73 -14.96 1.75 4.23
C ASN A 73 -14.22 1.02 3.10
N ASP A 74 -13.57 1.76 2.19
CA ASP A 74 -12.72 1.18 1.15
C ASP A 74 -11.41 0.66 1.74
N VAL A 75 -11.06 -0.57 1.43
CA VAL A 75 -9.88 -1.24 2.00
C VAL A 75 -8.56 -0.57 1.62
N ASN A 76 -8.46 0.07 0.45
CA ASN A 76 -7.24 0.77 0.05
C ASN A 76 -7.09 2.08 0.83
N TYR A 77 -8.17 2.84 1.02
CA TYR A 77 -8.14 4.04 1.86
C TYR A 77 -7.89 3.71 3.32
N PHE A 78 -8.61 2.72 3.87
CA PHE A 78 -8.43 2.29 5.25
C PHE A 78 -7.01 1.79 5.51
N GLY A 79 -6.50 0.90 4.65
CA GLY A 79 -5.13 0.40 4.75
C GLY A 79 -4.08 1.50 4.61
N THR A 80 -4.29 2.47 3.71
CA THR A 80 -3.37 3.61 3.58
C THR A 80 -3.38 4.47 4.86
N MET A 81 -4.53 4.62 5.50
CA MET A 81 -4.64 5.31 6.79
C MET A 81 -3.98 4.54 7.93
N LEU A 82 -4.06 3.20 7.96
CA LEU A 82 -3.29 2.40 8.92
C LEU A 82 -1.79 2.67 8.80
N VAL A 83 -1.26 2.73 7.57
CA VAL A 83 0.16 3.05 7.34
C VAL A 83 0.47 4.47 7.81
N TYR A 84 -0.35 5.44 7.42
CA TYR A 84 -0.15 6.84 7.80
C TYR A 84 -0.17 7.06 9.32
N ALA A 85 -1.05 6.36 10.02
CA ALA A 85 -1.23 6.45 11.47
C ALA A 85 -0.21 5.61 12.27
N GLY A 86 0.68 4.86 11.60
CA GLY A 86 1.70 4.03 12.24
C GLY A 86 1.18 2.69 12.78
N HIS A 87 0.03 2.22 12.30
CA HIS A 87 -0.50 0.88 12.60
C HIS A 87 0.01 -0.20 11.64
N ALA A 88 0.67 0.19 10.54
CA ALA A 88 1.33 -0.69 9.58
C ALA A 88 2.54 0.01 8.95
N ASP A 89 3.53 -0.75 8.49
CA ASP A 89 4.76 -0.18 7.88
C ASP A 89 4.63 0.03 6.36
N GLY A 90 3.68 -0.64 5.72
CA GLY A 90 3.46 -0.59 4.28
C GLY A 90 2.15 -1.23 3.86
N LEU A 91 1.80 -1.08 2.58
CA LEU A 91 0.57 -1.61 2.00
C LEU A 91 0.85 -2.26 0.65
N VAL A 92 0.31 -3.47 0.46
CA VAL A 92 0.30 -4.18 -0.82
C VAL A 92 -1.15 -4.41 -1.24
N SER A 93 -1.52 -3.95 -2.43
CA SER A 93 -2.83 -4.12 -3.06
C SER A 93 -2.67 -4.25 -4.57
N GLY A 94 -3.78 -4.23 -5.32
CA GLY A 94 -3.79 -4.27 -6.79
C GLY A 94 -4.17 -5.63 -7.38
N ALA A 95 -4.25 -6.69 -6.58
CA ALA A 95 -4.71 -8.01 -7.08
C ALA A 95 -6.16 -7.99 -7.59
N ALA A 96 -7.01 -7.14 -6.99
CA ALA A 96 -8.43 -6.97 -7.34
C ALA A 96 -8.79 -5.51 -7.69
N HIS A 97 -7.81 -4.62 -7.76
CA HIS A 97 -8.00 -3.18 -7.95
C HIS A 97 -7.07 -2.65 -9.04
N SER A 98 -7.43 -1.54 -9.68
CA SER A 98 -6.52 -0.92 -10.65
C SER A 98 -5.30 -0.30 -9.96
N THR A 99 -4.20 -0.11 -10.71
CA THR A 99 -3.03 0.63 -10.22
C THR A 99 -3.42 2.03 -9.72
N ALA A 100 -4.37 2.69 -10.41
CA ALA A 100 -4.87 3.99 -10.01
C ALA A 100 -5.57 3.98 -8.65
N ASP A 101 -6.35 2.93 -8.35
CA ASP A 101 -7.05 2.81 -7.07
C ASP A 101 -6.09 2.57 -5.90
N THR A 102 -4.93 1.96 -6.15
CA THR A 102 -3.89 1.78 -5.12
C THR A 102 -3.06 3.06 -4.93
N VAL A 103 -2.62 3.70 -6.02
CA VAL A 103 -1.74 4.88 -5.95
C VAL A 103 -2.47 6.15 -5.50
N ARG A 104 -3.75 6.30 -5.84
CA ARG A 104 -4.54 7.49 -5.50
C ARG A 104 -4.57 7.79 -3.99
N PRO A 105 -5.00 6.87 -3.09
CA PRO A 105 -4.97 7.13 -1.65
C PRO A 105 -3.53 7.33 -1.14
N ALA A 106 -2.55 6.59 -1.65
CA ALA A 106 -1.14 6.77 -1.26
C ALA A 106 -0.65 8.21 -1.52
N LEU A 107 -0.96 8.80 -2.69
CA LEU A 107 -0.60 10.19 -3.00
C LEU A 107 -1.42 11.22 -2.21
N GLN A 108 -2.67 10.91 -1.88
CA GLN A 108 -3.51 11.82 -1.11
C GLN A 108 -3.14 11.87 0.38
N ILE A 109 -2.67 10.75 0.94
CA ILE A 109 -2.48 10.52 2.36
C ILE A 109 -0.98 10.48 2.69
N ILE A 110 -0.22 9.49 2.22
CA ILE A 110 1.20 9.31 2.55
C ILE A 110 2.05 10.41 1.92
N LYS A 111 1.85 10.67 0.62
CA LYS A 111 2.61 11.60 -0.24
C LYS A 111 4.03 11.13 -0.55
N THR A 112 4.71 11.89 -1.40
CA THR A 112 6.14 11.70 -1.69
C THR A 112 7.01 12.17 -0.53
N LYS A 113 8.25 11.67 -0.49
CA LYS A 113 9.27 12.16 0.44
C LYS A 113 9.61 13.64 0.14
N PRO A 114 10.10 14.42 1.12
CA PRO A 114 10.60 15.76 0.86
C PRO A 114 11.66 15.76 -0.24
N GLY A 115 11.53 16.67 -1.20
CA GLY A 115 12.43 16.77 -2.35
C GLY A 115 12.13 15.80 -3.51
N VAL A 116 11.10 14.96 -3.39
CA VAL A 116 10.61 14.08 -4.48
C VAL A 116 9.26 14.59 -4.95
N SER A 117 9.14 14.87 -6.24
CA SER A 117 7.95 15.45 -6.83
C SER A 117 6.91 14.41 -7.28
N LYS A 118 7.35 13.22 -7.70
CA LYS A 118 6.46 12.16 -8.20
C LYS A 118 6.93 10.75 -7.84
N THR A 119 6.02 9.79 -7.93
CA THR A 119 6.34 8.37 -7.82
C THR A 119 6.76 7.81 -9.18
N SER A 120 7.58 6.76 -9.18
CA SER A 120 7.97 5.99 -10.36
C SER A 120 7.86 4.50 -10.07
N GLY A 121 7.67 3.69 -11.10
CA GLY A 121 7.61 2.24 -11.01
C GLY A 121 8.89 1.62 -11.55
N VAL A 122 9.59 0.86 -10.70
CA VAL A 122 10.79 0.13 -11.09
C VAL A 122 10.54 -1.37 -11.17
N PHE A 123 11.30 -2.05 -12.04
CA PHE A 123 11.33 -3.50 -12.13
C PHE A 123 12.74 -4.02 -11.86
N PHE A 124 12.82 -5.12 -11.10
CA PHE A 124 14.02 -5.93 -11.02
C PHE A 124 14.10 -6.85 -12.24
N MET A 125 15.17 -6.72 -13.00
CA MET A 125 15.47 -7.60 -14.14
C MET A 125 16.56 -8.57 -13.69
N ILE A 126 16.18 -9.83 -13.46
CA ILE A 126 17.08 -10.86 -12.93
C ILE A 126 17.29 -11.94 -13.99
N LYS A 127 18.54 -12.19 -14.33
CA LYS A 127 18.94 -13.30 -15.20
C LYS A 127 20.25 -13.89 -14.69
N GLU A 128 20.20 -15.16 -14.27
CA GLU A 128 21.35 -15.86 -13.69
C GLU A 128 21.91 -15.08 -12.49
N ASP A 129 23.16 -14.65 -12.56
CA ASP A 129 23.85 -13.84 -11.56
C ASP A 129 23.72 -12.33 -11.77
N GLN A 130 23.04 -11.90 -12.84
CA GLN A 130 22.85 -10.51 -13.18
C GLN A 130 21.55 -9.96 -12.58
N GLN A 131 21.66 -8.79 -11.93
CA GLN A 131 20.54 -8.04 -11.38
C GLN A 131 20.60 -6.59 -11.86
N PHE A 132 19.53 -6.14 -12.49
CA PHE A 132 19.36 -4.75 -12.94
C PHE A 132 18.08 -4.14 -12.37
N ILE A 133 18.03 -2.82 -12.31
CA ILE A 133 16.81 -2.04 -12.07
C ILE A 133 16.48 -1.23 -13.31
N PHE A 134 15.26 -1.38 -13.81
CA PHE A 134 14.70 -0.56 -14.90
C PHE A 134 13.62 0.36 -14.33
N GLY A 135 13.68 1.66 -14.64
CA GLY A 135 12.68 2.64 -14.19
C GLY A 135 12.73 3.93 -15.01
N ASP A 136 11.63 4.67 -15.16
CA ASP A 136 10.24 4.30 -14.83
C ASP A 136 9.60 3.48 -15.95
N CYS A 137 8.92 2.39 -15.61
CA CYS A 137 8.26 1.51 -16.57
C CYS A 137 6.75 1.34 -16.32
N ALA A 138 6.14 2.12 -15.42
CA ALA A 138 4.74 1.88 -15.04
C ALA A 138 3.89 3.14 -14.79
N ILE A 139 4.47 4.24 -14.28
CA ILE A 139 3.66 5.32 -13.70
C ILE A 139 3.53 6.52 -14.64
N ASN A 140 4.64 7.01 -15.18
CA ASN A 140 4.68 8.29 -15.87
C ASN A 140 4.74 8.09 -17.41
N PRO A 141 3.69 8.50 -18.15
CA PRO A 141 3.67 8.36 -19.61
C PRO A 141 4.55 9.41 -20.32
N GLU A 142 4.71 10.58 -19.71
CA GLU A 142 5.51 11.69 -20.22
C GLU A 142 6.47 12.17 -19.13
N LEU A 143 7.73 12.36 -19.51
CA LEU A 143 8.81 12.70 -18.59
C LEU A 143 9.65 13.85 -19.14
N ALA A 144 9.85 14.88 -18.34
CA ALA A 144 10.83 15.92 -18.59
C ALA A 144 12.22 15.51 -18.09
N ALA A 145 13.26 16.25 -18.48
CA ALA A 145 14.63 15.97 -18.04
C ALA A 145 14.79 15.99 -16.51
N SER A 146 14.09 16.88 -15.82
CA SER A 146 14.06 16.92 -14.35
C SER A 146 13.47 15.65 -13.73
N ASP A 147 12.43 15.10 -14.36
CA ASP A 147 11.78 13.89 -13.87
C ASP A 147 12.69 12.67 -14.05
N LEU A 148 13.37 12.58 -15.20
CA LEU A 148 14.36 11.53 -15.45
C LEU A 148 15.51 11.58 -14.44
N ALA A 149 15.98 12.78 -14.08
CA ALA A 149 17.00 12.95 -13.05
C ALA A 149 16.50 12.50 -11.66
N GLU A 150 15.27 12.86 -11.30
CA GLU A 150 14.63 12.41 -10.05
C GLU A 150 14.46 10.89 -10.01
N ILE A 151 13.96 10.30 -11.10
CA ILE A 151 13.79 8.84 -11.25
C ILE A 151 15.13 8.12 -11.13
N ALA A 152 16.20 8.65 -11.72
CA ALA A 152 17.53 8.06 -11.60
C ALA A 152 18.01 8.01 -10.14
N VAL A 153 17.84 9.11 -9.40
CA VAL A 153 18.22 9.19 -7.97
C VAL A 153 17.38 8.23 -7.11
N GLU A 154 16.06 8.20 -7.29
CA GLU A 154 15.19 7.33 -6.49
C GLU A 154 15.33 5.85 -6.88
N SER A 155 15.61 5.54 -8.15
CA SER A 155 15.92 4.17 -8.59
C SER A 155 17.23 3.67 -7.97
N ALA A 156 18.25 4.52 -7.87
CA ALA A 156 19.50 4.19 -7.20
C ALA A 156 19.30 3.92 -5.69
N LYS A 157 18.49 4.73 -5.00
CA LYS A 157 18.11 4.48 -3.59
C LYS A 157 17.33 3.18 -3.42
N THR A 158 16.47 2.86 -4.39
CA THR A 158 15.77 1.57 -4.41
C THR A 158 16.77 0.43 -4.54
N ALA A 159 17.72 0.50 -5.50
CA ALA A 159 18.79 -0.50 -5.65
C ALA A 159 19.56 -0.76 -4.34
N GLN A 160 19.99 0.32 -3.66
CA GLN A 160 20.71 0.24 -2.39
C GLN A 160 19.89 -0.44 -1.28
N SER A 161 18.57 -0.24 -1.27
CA SER A 161 17.68 -0.86 -0.27
C SER A 161 17.60 -2.39 -0.42
N PHE A 162 17.96 -2.92 -1.59
CA PHE A 162 18.04 -4.35 -1.88
C PHE A 162 19.49 -4.87 -1.93
N GLY A 163 20.46 -4.09 -1.48
CA GLY A 163 21.87 -4.51 -1.37
C GLY A 163 22.62 -4.61 -2.69
N MET A 164 22.18 -3.90 -3.73
CA MET A 164 22.90 -3.76 -5.01
C MET A 164 24.05 -2.76 -4.93
#